data_AF-A0A959C6U6-F1
#
_entry.id   AF-A0A959C6U6-F1
#
_cell.length_a   1.000
_cell.length_b   1.000
_cell.length_c   1.000
_cell.angle_alpha   90.00
_cell.angle_beta   90.00
_cell.angle_gamma   90.00
#
_symmetry.space_group_name_H-M   'P 1'
#
loop_
_entity.id
_entity.type
_entity.pdbx_description
1 polymer ?
#
loop_
_entity_poly.entity_id
_entity_poly.type
_entity_poly.pdbx_seq_one_letter_code
_entity_poly.pdbx_strand_id
1 'polypeptide(L)'
;MSDTKRIRELIGENEMEIAIRLTIELLEKKTGSADLLDSAILQKSRWVEYKRKNISGLGEDKEINGIRAAVLNICRELDHRAEKGGSQPDSQQGYTPPPKPPQFDAPQTDSTQKQYTARCFFNNDPNSYYVTPTNQIIMVNPLTNFSTIVANRVASVNPNFAWVYLFPNGFFYNVDHAGAIWGVNAFGMPVEMGYVQYL
;
A
#
# COMPACT_ATOMS: atom_id res chain seq x y z
N MET A 1 -4.00 -23.30 18.35
CA MET A 1 -3.58 -21.99 18.93
C MET A 1 -3.18 -21.13 17.74
N SER A 2 -3.67 -19.89 17.60
CA SER A 2 -3.42 -19.10 16.39
C SER A 2 -1.91 -18.92 16.18
N ASP A 3 -1.38 -19.37 15.04
CA ASP A 3 0.05 -19.35 14.74
C ASP A 3 0.64 -17.92 14.73
N THR A 4 -0.21 -16.90 14.54
CA THR A 4 0.15 -15.47 14.63
C THR A 4 0.25 -14.97 16.08
N LYS A 5 -0.29 -15.69 17.07
CA LYS A 5 -0.20 -15.33 18.49
C LYS A 5 1.25 -15.34 18.98
N ARG A 6 2.00 -16.40 18.63
CA ARG A 6 3.41 -16.53 19.02
C ARG A 6 4.28 -15.43 18.40
N ILE A 7 3.97 -15.04 17.16
CA ILE A 7 4.67 -13.95 16.46
C ILE A 7 4.44 -12.61 17.19
N ARG A 8 3.21 -12.33 17.64
CA ARG A 8 2.89 -11.12 18.41
C ARG A 8 3.58 -11.05 19.77
N GLU A 9 3.68 -12.18 20.46
CA GLU A 9 4.42 -12.29 21.73
C GLU A 9 5.90 -11.94 21.53
N LEU A 10 6.54 -12.51 20.50
CA LEU A 10 7.94 -12.23 20.17
C LEU A 10 8.18 -10.75 19.81
N ILE A 11 7.22 -10.08 19.16
CA ILE A 11 7.30 -8.64 18.90
C ILE A 11 7.26 -7.84 20.22
N GLY A 12 6.42 -8.25 21.18
CA GLY A 12 6.34 -7.66 22.52
C GLY A 12 7.58 -7.89 23.37
N GLU A 13 8.23 -9.05 23.20
CA GLU A 13 9.52 -9.41 23.83
C GLU A 13 10.73 -8.76 23.14
N ASN A 14 10.52 -7.97 22.09
CA ASN A 14 11.55 -7.34 21.27
C ASN A 14 12.43 -8.32 20.45
N GLU A 15 11.95 -9.53 20.22
CA GLU A 15 12.62 -10.59 19.46
C GLU A 15 12.27 -10.50 17.95
N MET A 16 12.54 -9.33 17.35
CA MET A 16 12.09 -9.00 16.00
C MET A 16 12.64 -9.91 14.90
N GLU A 17 13.88 -10.38 15.04
CA GLU A 17 14.49 -11.30 14.08
C GLU A 17 13.76 -12.64 14.03
N ILE A 18 13.41 -13.16 15.20
CA ILE A 18 12.68 -14.43 15.34
C ILE A 18 11.24 -14.25 14.84
N ALA A 19 10.60 -13.12 15.17
CA ALA A 19 9.25 -12.80 14.71
C ALA A 19 9.15 -12.72 13.17
N ILE A 20 10.09 -12.05 12.51
CA ILE A 20 10.12 -11.93 11.04
C ILE A 20 10.32 -13.31 10.40
N ARG A 21 11.27 -14.11 10.91
CA ARG A 21 11.53 -15.46 10.39
C ARG A 21 10.30 -16.34 10.48
N LEU A 22 9.64 -16.38 11.63
CA LEU A 22 8.43 -17.17 11.83
C LEU A 22 7.26 -16.67 10.96
N THR A 23 7.18 -15.37 10.70
CA THR A 23 6.18 -14.80 9.78
C THR A 23 6.37 -15.33 8.36
N ILE A 24 7.61 -15.35 7.86
CA ILE A 24 7.95 -15.87 6.52
C ILE A 24 7.65 -17.38 6.45
N GLU A 25 8.12 -18.17 7.42
CA GLU A 25 7.88 -19.62 7.45
C GLU A 25 6.39 -19.98 7.46
N LEU A 26 5.56 -19.17 8.13
CA LEU A 26 4.12 -19.33 8.14
C LEU A 26 3.50 -19.03 6.77
N LEU A 27 3.96 -17.97 6.13
CA LEU A 27 3.46 -17.51 4.83
C LEU A 27 3.86 -18.45 3.69
N GLU A 28 5.06 -19.02 3.72
CA GLU A 28 5.51 -20.04 2.76
C GLU A 28 4.65 -21.30 2.82
N LYS A 29 4.12 -21.65 4.00
CA LYS A 29 3.24 -22.81 4.19
C LYS A 29 1.79 -22.55 3.79
N LYS A 30 1.36 -21.29 3.64
CA LYS A 30 -0.01 -20.91 3.30
C LYS A 30 -0.15 -20.56 1.81
N THR A 31 -0.86 -21.40 1.06
CA THR A 31 -1.27 -21.13 -0.32
C THR A 31 -2.14 -19.87 -0.40
N GLY A 32 -1.83 -18.94 -1.32
CA GLY A 32 -2.60 -17.71 -1.53
C GLY A 32 -2.17 -16.49 -0.69
N SER A 33 -1.00 -16.53 -0.05
CA SER A 33 -0.44 -15.41 0.74
C SER A 33 0.83 -14.81 0.13
N ALA A 34 1.00 -14.90 -1.19
CA ALA A 34 2.22 -14.45 -1.89
C ALA A 34 2.50 -12.95 -1.69
N ASP A 35 1.44 -12.13 -1.67
CA ASP A 35 1.51 -10.70 -1.40
C ASP A 35 2.02 -10.37 0.02
N LEU A 36 1.58 -11.16 1.01
CA LEU A 36 2.03 -11.04 2.39
C LEU A 36 3.46 -11.58 2.57
N LEU A 37 3.82 -12.62 1.82
CA LEU A 37 5.16 -13.19 1.80
C LEU A 37 6.19 -12.18 1.30
N ASP A 38 5.91 -11.51 0.19
CA ASP A 38 6.77 -10.45 -0.35
C ASP A 38 6.95 -9.30 0.66
N SER A 39 5.86 -8.93 1.35
CA SER A 39 5.90 -7.92 2.41
C SER A 39 6.74 -8.34 3.62
N ALA A 40 6.68 -9.63 4.02
CA ALA A 40 7.48 -10.18 5.09
C ALA A 40 8.97 -10.27 4.72
N ILE A 41 9.29 -10.65 3.48
CA ILE A 41 10.66 -10.64 2.94
C ILE A 41 11.23 -9.22 2.92
N LEU A 42 10.42 -8.23 2.53
CA LEU A 42 10.83 -6.82 2.59
C LEU A 42 11.19 -6.40 4.02
N GLN A 43 10.39 -6.79 5.03
CA GLN A 43 10.70 -6.47 6.43
C GLN A 43 11.99 -7.15 6.91
N LYS A 44 12.29 -8.35 6.44
CA LYS A 44 13.58 -9.02 6.70
C LYS A 44 14.75 -8.21 6.16
N SER A 45 14.66 -7.72 4.92
CA SER A 45 15.69 -6.86 4.32
C SER A 45 15.88 -5.56 5.11
N ARG A 46 14.78 -4.90 5.52
CA ARG A 46 14.83 -3.68 6.34
C ARG A 46 15.41 -3.93 7.73
N TRP A 47 15.13 -5.08 8.34
CA TRP A 47 15.72 -5.48 9.62
C TRP A 47 17.24 -5.65 9.52
N VAL A 48 17.73 -6.27 8.45
CA VAL A 48 19.17 -6.41 8.19
C VAL A 48 19.83 -5.04 8.02
N GLU A 49 19.20 -4.14 7.27
CA GLU A 49 19.69 -2.77 7.07
C GLU A 49 19.70 -1.97 8.39
N TYR A 50 18.61 -2.03 9.16
CA TYR A 50 18.52 -1.42 10.49
C TYR A 50 19.60 -1.95 11.42
N LYS A 51 19.81 -3.28 11.51
CA LYS A 51 20.89 -3.85 12.33
C LYS A 51 22.26 -3.29 11.93
N ARG A 52 22.52 -3.15 10.63
CA ARG A 52 23.76 -2.56 10.12
C ARG A 52 23.91 -1.09 10.53
N LYS A 53 22.85 -0.28 10.39
CA LYS A 53 22.85 1.15 10.81
C LYS A 53 22.98 1.30 12.33
N ASN A 54 22.29 0.46 13.09
CA ASN A 54 22.28 0.50 14.55
C ASN A 54 23.66 0.16 15.14
N ILE A 55 24.38 -0.81 14.56
CA ILE A 55 25.78 -1.09 14.93
C ILE A 55 26.68 0.13 14.69
N SER A 56 26.39 0.93 13.66
CA SER A 56 27.09 2.18 13.37
C SER A 56 26.56 3.40 14.15
N GLY A 57 25.59 3.22 15.05
CA GLY A 57 24.98 4.31 15.84
C GLY A 57 24.04 5.22 15.05
N LEU A 58 23.67 4.85 13.81
CA LEU A 58 22.78 5.59 12.91
C LEU A 58 21.37 4.99 12.85
N GLY A 59 21.06 4.03 13.71
CA GLY A 59 19.75 3.39 13.77
C GLY A 59 18.75 4.29 14.48
N GLU A 60 17.61 4.57 13.84
CA GLU A 60 16.54 5.34 14.46
C GLU A 60 15.45 4.44 15.07
N ASP A 61 14.94 4.80 16.25
CA ASP A 61 13.80 4.11 16.87
C ASP A 61 12.54 4.09 15.98
N LYS A 62 12.43 5.06 15.08
CA LYS A 62 11.36 5.15 14.09
C LYS A 62 11.43 4.01 13.06
N GLU A 63 12.63 3.59 12.66
CA GLU A 63 12.82 2.49 11.70
C GLU A 63 12.39 1.15 12.30
N ILE A 64 12.83 0.84 13.53
CA ILE A 64 12.43 -0.41 14.22
C ILE A 64 10.93 -0.45 14.53
N ASN A 65 10.33 0.67 14.92
CA ASN A 65 8.88 0.75 15.15
C ASN A 65 8.08 0.58 13.85
N GLY A 66 8.60 1.05 12.72
CA GLY A 66 8.03 0.79 11.39
C GLY A 66 8.05 -0.70 11.02
N ILE A 67 9.17 -1.38 11.26
CA ILE A 67 9.29 -2.83 11.02
C ILE A 67 8.33 -3.62 11.93
N ARG A 68 8.26 -3.28 13.23
CA ARG A 68 7.30 -3.87 14.19
C ARG A 68 5.86 -3.74 13.71
N ALA A 69 5.46 -2.53 13.34
CA ALA A 69 4.10 -2.24 12.90
C ALA A 69 3.74 -3.02 11.61
N ALA A 70 4.69 -3.12 10.67
CA ALA A 70 4.49 -3.89 9.44
C ALA A 70 4.29 -5.38 9.71
N VAL A 71 5.12 -6.00 10.57
CA VAL A 71 4.97 -7.43 10.93
C VAL A 71 3.65 -7.68 11.69
N LEU A 72 3.26 -6.77 12.58
CA LEU A 72 1.96 -6.84 13.26
C LEU A 72 0.78 -6.74 12.28
N ASN A 73 0.86 -5.89 11.27
CA ASN A 73 -0.17 -5.77 10.25
C ASN A 73 -0.27 -7.04 9.38
N ILE A 74 0.86 -7.65 9.03
CA ILE A 74 0.88 -8.95 8.34
C ILE A 74 0.16 -10.01 9.19
N CYS A 75 0.42 -10.06 10.50
CA CYS A 75 -0.26 -10.98 11.42
C CYS A 75 -1.78 -10.74 11.49
N ARG A 76 -2.21 -9.47 11.53
CA ARG A 76 -3.65 -9.11 11.54
C ARG A 76 -4.34 -9.52 10.25
N GLU A 77 -3.71 -9.28 9.10
CA GLU A 77 -4.25 -9.65 7.80
C GLU A 77 -4.35 -11.18 7.65
N LEU A 78 -3.36 -11.92 8.19
CA LEU A 78 -3.40 -13.38 8.25
C LEU A 78 -4.56 -13.92 9.08
N ASP A 79 -4.85 -13.30 10.22
CA ASP A 79 -6.00 -13.69 11.06
C ASP A 79 -7.31 -13.38 10.34
N HIS A 80 -7.44 -12.19 9.75
CA HIS A 80 -8.63 -11.77 9.02
C HIS A 80 -8.91 -12.65 7.79
N ARG A 81 -7.88 -13.10 7.07
CA ARG A 81 -8.01 -14.08 5.98
C ARG A 81 -8.38 -15.46 6.48
N ALA A 82 -7.89 -15.87 7.65
CA ALA A 82 -8.28 -17.14 8.27
C ALA A 82 -9.75 -17.12 8.74
N GLU A 83 -10.24 -15.99 9.24
CA GLU A 83 -11.64 -15.78 9.63
C GLU A 83 -12.58 -15.74 8.43
N LYS A 84 -12.16 -15.15 7.30
CA LYS A 84 -12.94 -15.12 6.04
C LYS A 84 -12.96 -16.43 5.25
N GLY A 85 -12.12 -17.41 5.62
CA GLY A 85 -12.11 -18.75 5.01
C GLY A 85 -13.32 -19.64 5.32
N GLY A 86 -14.34 -19.13 6.02
CA GLY A 86 -15.52 -19.88 6.46
C GLY A 86 -16.86 -19.48 5.83
N SER A 87 -16.92 -18.65 4.78
CA SER A 87 -18.22 -18.27 4.18
C SER A 87 -18.09 -17.95 2.68
N GLN A 88 -18.24 -18.98 1.83
CA GLN A 88 -18.79 -18.78 0.49
C GLN A 88 -20.28 -18.48 0.60
N PRO A 89 -20.82 -17.55 -0.20
CA PRO A 89 -22.12 -17.71 -0.80
C PRO A 89 -21.92 -18.31 -2.19
N ASP A 90 -22.24 -19.59 -2.28
CA ASP A 90 -22.50 -20.31 -3.52
C ASP A 90 -23.88 -19.90 -4.04
N SER A 91 -23.98 -19.37 -5.27
CA SER A 91 -25.12 -19.51 -6.22
C SER A 91 -25.13 -18.39 -7.29
N GLN A 92 -24.86 -18.76 -8.55
CA GLN A 92 -25.90 -18.86 -9.59
C GLN A 92 -25.32 -19.43 -10.90
N GLN A 93 -25.89 -20.55 -11.32
CA GLN A 93 -25.71 -21.19 -12.62
C GLN A 93 -26.46 -20.41 -13.72
N GLY A 94 -25.81 -20.25 -14.88
CA GLY A 94 -26.38 -20.59 -16.19
C GLY A 94 -27.27 -19.59 -16.95
N TYR A 95 -26.68 -18.82 -17.87
CA TYR A 95 -27.13 -18.69 -19.27
C TYR A 95 -26.07 -17.95 -20.11
N THR A 96 -25.57 -18.57 -21.19
CA THR A 96 -24.70 -17.91 -22.21
C THR A 96 -25.42 -17.84 -23.55
N PRO A 97 -25.74 -16.65 -24.08
CA PRO A 97 -26.08 -16.49 -25.50
C PRO A 97 -24.81 -16.31 -26.37
N PRO A 98 -24.84 -16.70 -27.66
CA PRO A 98 -23.67 -16.70 -28.54
C PRO A 98 -23.23 -15.28 -28.95
N PRO A 99 -21.94 -15.10 -29.36
CA PRO A 99 -21.34 -13.79 -29.58
C PRO A 99 -21.89 -13.11 -30.84
N LYS A 100 -22.18 -11.81 -30.71
CA LYS A 100 -22.54 -10.91 -31.82
C LYS A 100 -21.26 -10.50 -32.58
N PRO A 101 -21.26 -10.45 -33.93
CA PRO A 101 -20.08 -10.11 -34.73
C PRO A 101 -19.54 -8.69 -34.43
N PRO A 102 -18.22 -8.45 -34.63
CA PRO A 102 -17.55 -7.23 -34.21
C PRO A 102 -18.02 -6.03 -35.03
N GLN A 103 -18.72 -5.10 -34.37
CA GLN A 103 -19.02 -3.78 -34.89
C GLN A 103 -17.90 -2.83 -34.46
N PHE A 104 -17.14 -2.31 -35.43
CA PHE A 104 -16.21 -1.20 -35.21
C PHE A 104 -17.02 0.07 -34.98
N ASP A 105 -17.27 0.38 -33.71
CA ASP A 105 -17.76 1.69 -33.31
C ASP A 105 -16.56 2.59 -32.97
N ALA A 106 -16.61 3.81 -33.52
CA ALA A 106 -15.67 4.91 -33.28
C ALA A 106 -15.45 5.12 -31.78
N PRO A 107 -14.29 5.65 -31.33
CA PRO A 107 -13.93 5.74 -29.92
C PRO A 107 -15.03 6.45 -29.13
N GLN A 108 -15.88 5.66 -28.48
CA GLN A 108 -16.78 6.13 -27.45
C GLN A 108 -15.87 6.68 -26.35
N THR A 109 -15.96 7.98 -26.17
CA THR A 109 -15.48 8.65 -24.98
C THR A 109 -16.27 8.06 -23.83
N ASP A 110 -15.68 7.06 -23.17
CA ASP A 110 -16.27 6.40 -22.02
C ASP A 110 -16.66 7.46 -21.00
N SER A 111 -17.97 7.58 -20.83
CA SER A 111 -18.62 8.34 -19.78
C SER A 111 -18.44 7.61 -18.44
N THR A 112 -17.19 7.45 -17.97
CA THR A 112 -16.87 7.09 -16.59
C THR A 112 -16.89 8.35 -15.72
N GLN A 113 -18.04 9.03 -15.71
CA GLN A 113 -18.29 10.07 -14.72
C GLN A 113 -18.33 9.41 -13.33
N LYS A 114 -17.31 9.74 -12.50
CA LYS A 114 -17.14 9.44 -11.07
C LYS A 114 -16.56 8.07 -10.67
N GLN A 115 -15.34 7.75 -11.11
CA GLN A 115 -14.56 6.65 -10.48
C GLN A 115 -13.49 7.13 -9.49
N TYR A 116 -13.16 8.42 -9.46
CA TYR A 116 -12.08 8.98 -8.66
C TYR A 116 -12.56 10.17 -7.84
N THR A 117 -12.04 10.30 -6.62
CA THR A 117 -12.36 11.39 -5.69
C THR A 117 -11.44 12.60 -5.87
N ALA A 118 -10.24 12.37 -6.41
CA ALA A 118 -9.31 13.42 -6.74
C ALA A 118 -8.31 12.95 -7.81
N ARG A 119 -7.64 13.91 -8.43
CA ARG A 119 -6.48 13.72 -9.30
C ARG A 119 -5.27 14.42 -8.67
N CYS A 120 -4.12 13.75 -8.64
CA CYS A 120 -2.87 14.31 -8.15
C CYS A 120 -1.92 14.57 -9.33
N PHE A 121 -1.23 15.70 -9.27
CA PHE A 121 -0.23 16.11 -10.25
C PHE A 121 1.11 16.27 -9.53
N PHE A 122 2.16 15.74 -10.13
CA PHE A 122 3.54 15.90 -9.66
C PHE A 122 4.35 16.68 -10.69
N ASN A 123 5.19 17.58 -10.21
CA ASN A 123 6.05 18.40 -11.04
C ASN A 123 7.03 17.50 -11.81
N ASN A 124 7.06 17.66 -13.13
CA ASN A 124 7.91 16.88 -14.06
C ASN A 124 7.63 15.36 -14.10
N ASP A 125 6.47 14.90 -13.62
CA ASP A 125 6.04 13.52 -13.79
C ASP A 125 4.98 13.42 -14.90
N PRO A 126 5.24 12.67 -15.99
CA PRO A 126 4.25 12.50 -17.06
C PRO A 126 3.10 11.56 -16.68
N ASN A 127 3.20 10.80 -15.59
CA ASN A 127 2.15 9.90 -15.15
C ASN A 127 0.97 10.67 -14.55
N SER A 128 -0.23 10.10 -14.68
CA SER A 128 -1.42 10.62 -14.02
C SER A 128 -1.73 9.82 -12.77
N TYR A 129 -2.05 10.50 -11.67
CA TYR A 129 -2.36 9.85 -10.41
C TYR A 129 -3.80 10.14 -10.01
N TYR A 130 -4.53 9.13 -9.58
CA TYR A 130 -5.94 9.24 -9.20
C TYR A 130 -6.19 8.63 -7.84
N VAL A 131 -6.97 9.33 -7.02
CA VAL A 131 -7.42 8.85 -5.71
C VAL A 131 -8.77 8.16 -5.89
N THR A 132 -8.88 6.93 -5.43
CA THR A 132 -10.13 6.17 -5.47
C THR A 132 -11.01 6.48 -4.25
N PRO A 133 -12.31 6.14 -4.29
CA PRO A 133 -13.19 6.19 -3.11
C PRO A 133 -12.71 5.31 -1.94
N THR A 134 -11.93 4.27 -2.23
CA THR A 134 -11.33 3.37 -1.24
C THR A 134 -10.01 3.89 -0.65
N ASN A 135 -9.66 5.15 -0.91
CA ASN A 135 -8.41 5.78 -0.49
C ASN A 135 -7.14 5.11 -1.04
N GLN A 136 -7.24 4.42 -2.17
CA GLN A 136 -6.06 3.96 -2.90
C GLN A 136 -5.65 5.02 -3.92
N ILE A 137 -4.37 5.03 -4.26
CA ILE A 137 -3.85 5.92 -5.28
C ILE A 137 -3.29 5.11 -6.42
N ILE A 138 -3.89 5.31 -7.59
CA ILE A 138 -3.58 4.62 -8.83
C ILE A 138 -2.73 5.54 -9.69
N MET A 139 -1.58 5.04 -10.13
CA MET A 139 -0.78 5.65 -11.18
C MET A 139 -1.22 5.07 -12.52
N VAL A 140 -1.43 5.95 -13.50
CA VAL A 140 -1.74 5.59 -14.88
C VAL A 140 -0.66 6.20 -15.78
N ASN A 141 0.04 5.34 -16.52
CA ASN A 141 0.98 5.78 -17.54
C ASN A 141 0.20 6.12 -18.82
N PRO A 142 0.19 7.38 -19.28
CA PRO A 142 -0.62 7.79 -20.42
C PRO A 142 -0.14 7.22 -21.76
N LEU A 143 1.12 6.78 -21.85
CA LEU A 143 1.69 6.23 -23.09
C LEU A 143 1.32 4.76 -23.30
N THR A 144 1.24 3.99 -22.21
CA THR A 144 0.99 2.55 -22.26
C THR A 144 -0.41 2.15 -21.79
N ASN A 145 -1.15 3.10 -21.21
CA ASN A 145 -2.42 2.87 -20.53
C ASN A 145 -2.33 1.85 -19.38
N PHE A 146 -1.11 1.56 -18.91
CA PHE A 146 -0.87 0.69 -17.76
C PHE A 146 -1.26 1.43 -16.48
N SER A 147 -2.00 0.75 -15.60
CA SER A 147 -2.39 1.27 -14.31
C SER A 147 -1.97 0.35 -13.17
N THR A 148 -1.55 0.94 -12.05
CA THR A 148 -1.16 0.20 -10.85
C THR A 148 -1.40 1.03 -9.59
N ILE A 149 -1.69 0.36 -8.48
CA ILE A 149 -1.80 1.02 -7.17
C ILE A 149 -0.39 1.28 -6.66
N VAL A 150 -0.08 2.53 -6.35
CA VAL A 150 1.25 2.96 -5.91
C VAL A 150 1.29 3.38 -4.46
N ALA A 151 0.16 3.75 -3.88
CA ALA A 151 0.07 4.28 -2.51
C ALA A 151 -1.35 4.26 -1.97
N ASN A 152 -1.48 4.63 -0.70
CA ASN A 152 -2.76 4.89 -0.04
C ASN A 152 -2.83 6.35 0.43
N ARG A 153 -4.04 6.92 0.39
CA ARG A 153 -4.40 8.15 1.07
C ARG A 153 -4.74 7.83 2.53
N VAL A 154 -4.04 8.46 3.46
CA VAL A 154 -4.27 8.27 4.90
C VAL A 154 -4.46 9.64 5.56
N ALA A 155 -5.36 9.75 6.53
CA ALA A 155 -5.51 11.00 7.28
C ALA A 155 -4.19 11.41 7.95
N SER A 156 -3.88 12.70 7.94
CA SER A 156 -2.68 13.22 8.58
C SER A 156 -2.86 13.26 10.10
N VAL A 157 -1.80 12.92 10.84
CA VAL A 157 -1.72 13.13 12.29
C VAL A 157 -1.31 14.57 12.64
N ASN A 158 -0.73 15.29 11.69
CA ASN A 158 -0.38 16.70 11.83
C ASN A 158 -1.55 17.56 11.34
N PRO A 159 -2.12 18.45 12.18
CA PRO A 159 -3.29 19.24 11.84
C PRO A 159 -3.05 20.26 10.72
N ASN A 160 -1.81 20.63 10.43
CA ASN A 160 -1.48 21.52 9.32
C ASN A 160 -1.70 20.87 7.95
N PHE A 161 -1.83 19.53 7.90
CA PHE A 161 -2.05 18.78 6.68
C PHE A 161 -3.38 18.05 6.73
N ALA A 162 -4.06 17.93 5.59
CA ALA A 162 -5.33 17.24 5.48
C ALA A 162 -5.13 15.72 5.48
N TRP A 163 -4.18 15.25 4.69
CA TRP A 163 -3.89 13.81 4.53
C TRP A 163 -2.48 13.58 4.01
N VAL A 164 -2.08 12.32 3.94
CA VAL A 164 -0.75 11.84 3.57
C VAL A 164 -0.87 10.85 2.42
N TYR A 165 -0.04 11.04 1.39
CA TYR A 165 0.18 10.12 0.30
C TYR A 165 1.22 9.09 0.76
N LEU A 166 0.78 7.91 1.20
CA LEU A 166 1.63 6.91 1.84
C LEU A 166 1.98 5.77 0.88
N PHE A 167 3.24 5.72 0.48
CA PHE A 167 3.76 4.62 -0.33
C PHE A 167 4.03 3.37 0.53
N PRO A 168 3.96 2.17 -0.05
CA PRO A 168 4.27 0.92 0.66
C PRO A 168 5.67 0.88 1.29
N ASN A 169 6.64 1.60 0.71
CA ASN A 169 8.00 1.71 1.22
C ASN A 169 8.12 2.66 2.44
N GLY A 170 7.02 3.30 2.87
CA GLY A 170 7.01 4.26 3.97
C GLY A 170 7.50 5.66 3.58
N PHE A 171 7.86 5.88 2.32
CA PHE A 171 7.99 7.21 1.78
C PHE A 171 6.59 7.84 1.71
N PHE A 172 6.53 9.15 1.92
CA PHE A 172 5.26 9.84 1.88
C PHE A 172 5.40 11.28 1.43
N TYR A 173 4.30 11.79 0.88
CA TYR A 173 4.08 13.21 0.69
C TYR A 173 2.96 13.68 1.62
N ASN A 174 3.07 14.89 2.15
CA ASN A 174 1.98 15.51 2.91
C ASN A 174 1.11 16.33 1.96
N VAL A 175 -0.20 16.31 2.16
CA VAL A 175 -1.13 17.15 1.41
C VAL A 175 -1.79 18.11 2.37
N ASP A 176 -1.63 19.41 2.11
CA ASP A 176 -2.25 20.44 2.94
C ASP A 176 -3.74 20.61 2.61
N HIS A 177 -4.41 21.46 3.40
CA HIS A 177 -5.84 21.74 3.22
C HIS A 177 -6.15 22.53 1.94
N ALA A 178 -5.16 23.20 1.36
CA ALA A 178 -5.28 23.88 0.07
C ALA A 178 -5.06 22.92 -1.12
N GLY A 179 -4.60 21.70 -0.86
CA GLY A 179 -4.34 20.67 -1.87
C GLY A 179 -2.92 20.67 -2.40
N ALA A 180 -1.99 21.43 -1.83
CA ALA A 180 -0.58 21.35 -2.25
C ALA A 180 0.08 20.09 -1.68
N ILE A 181 0.90 19.44 -2.51
CA ILE A 181 1.63 18.21 -2.18
C ILE A 181 3.05 18.59 -1.79
N TRP A 182 3.44 18.26 -0.57
CA TRP A 182 4.72 18.59 0.03
C TRP A 182 5.59 17.35 0.20
N GLY A 183 6.83 17.43 -0.28
CA GLY A 183 7.89 16.47 -0.04
C GLY A 183 9.07 17.10 0.68
N VAL A 184 10.14 16.32 0.84
CA VAL A 184 11.43 16.81 1.32
C VAL A 184 12.46 16.60 0.23
N ASN A 185 13.29 17.62 -0.02
CA ASN A 185 14.41 17.48 -0.95
C ASN A 185 15.59 16.74 -0.30
N ALA A 186 16.69 16.56 -1.04
CA ALA A 186 17.90 15.87 -0.55
C ALA A 186 18.54 16.52 0.69
N PHE A 187 18.21 17.78 0.99
CA PHE A 187 18.68 18.52 2.16
C PHE A 187 17.68 18.52 3.33
N GLY A 188 16.58 17.77 3.20
CA GLY A 188 15.53 17.70 4.22
C GLY A 188 14.61 18.92 4.28
N MET A 189 14.73 19.87 3.34
CA MET A 189 13.86 21.04 3.30
C MET A 189 12.52 20.72 2.63
N PRO A 190 11.39 21.24 3.15
CA PRO A 190 10.08 21.04 2.54
C PRO A 190 10.03 21.76 1.18
N VAL A 191 9.54 21.05 0.17
CA VAL A 191 9.35 21.57 -1.19
C VAL A 191 7.99 21.12 -1.70
N GLU A 192 7.30 22.03 -2.39
CA GLU A 192 6.07 21.70 -3.10
C GLU A 192 6.41 20.85 -4.34
N MET A 193 5.88 19.64 -4.35
CA MET A 193 6.10 18.63 -5.39
C MET A 193 4.97 18.60 -6.40
N GLY A 194 3.86 19.30 -6.14
CA GLY A 194 2.70 19.36 -7.02
C GLY A 194 1.42 19.66 -6.24
N TYR A 195 0.27 19.27 -6.79
CA TYR A 195 -1.03 19.62 -6.21
C TYR A 195 -2.11 18.56 -6.47
N VAL A 196 -3.19 18.64 -5.71
CA VAL A 196 -4.37 17.79 -5.77
C VAL A 196 -5.56 18.59 -6.28
N GLN A 197 -6.25 18.05 -7.27
CA GLN A 197 -7.50 18.56 -7.78
C GLN A 197 -8.63 17.59 -7.42
N TYR A 198 -9.57 18.04 -6.59
CA TYR A 198 -10.77 17.26 -6.25
C TYR A 198 -11.79 17.26 -7.41
N LEU A 199 -12.51 16.16 -7.60
CA LEU A 199 -13.45 15.92 -8.71
C LEU A 199 -14.90 15.79 -8.26
#